data_AF-A0A5S4WCT3-F1
#
_entry.id   AF-A0A5S4WCT3-F1
#
_cell.length_a   1.000
_cell.length_b   1.000
_cell.length_c   1.000
_cell.angle_alpha   90.00
_cell.angle_beta   90.00
_cell.angle_gamma   90.00
#
_symmetry.space_group_name_H-M   'P 1'
#
loop_
_entity.id
_entity.type
_entity.pdbx_description
1 polymer ?
#
loop_
_entity_poly.entity_id
_entity_poly.type
_entity_poly.pdbx_seq_one_letter_code
_entity_poly.pdbx_strand_id
1 'polypeptide(L)'
;MSSFTTISSDKLARLIGTANAPALIDVRTEEDFAADRRLIPGSIKLNHENVAEWGTAFAGRSAIVSCFRGEKLAQGTAAWLRQLGVRAETLEGGFEGWKAANLPLVDTRKLPPRDAKGRTVWVTRARPKVDRIACPWLIRRFVDPNAVFLFVAPSEVVAVGERFNGAPFDIENVFWSHRGELCTFDVMIEEFGIATPALLRLATLVRGADTARPDLAPEAPGLLAASLGLSRMYDDDLDQLEAGMLLYDAFYRWCRDATGETHNWPTNKAKA
;
A
#
# COMPACT_ATOMS: atom_id res chain seq x y z
N MET A 1 9.88 30.32 4.47
CA MET A 1 9.49 30.28 3.03
C MET A 1 9.32 28.81 2.68
N SER A 2 8.15 28.39 2.19
CA SER A 2 8.00 27.00 1.72
C SER A 2 8.85 26.83 0.47
N SER A 3 9.88 25.96 0.53
CA SER A 3 10.62 25.60 -0.67
C SER A 3 9.71 24.78 -1.58
N PHE A 4 9.71 25.05 -2.88
CA PHE A 4 9.03 24.19 -3.87
C PHE A 4 9.69 22.81 -4.04
N THR A 5 10.75 22.53 -3.28
CA THR A 5 11.53 21.30 -3.35
C THR A 5 11.41 20.42 -2.11
N THR A 6 10.56 20.79 -1.12
CA THR A 6 10.41 20.03 0.13
C THR A 6 8.93 19.77 0.46
N ILE A 7 8.68 18.61 1.08
CA ILE A 7 7.36 18.23 1.60
C ILE A 7 7.48 17.86 3.08
N SER A 8 6.53 18.31 3.90
CA SER A 8 6.44 17.92 5.31
C SER A 8 5.86 16.52 5.48
N SER A 9 6.19 15.85 6.58
CA SER A 9 5.66 14.52 6.92
C SER A 9 4.13 14.48 6.95
N ASP A 10 3.47 15.50 7.52
CA ASP A 10 2.00 15.58 7.59
C ASP A 10 1.35 15.68 6.22
N LYS A 11 1.95 16.47 5.32
CA LYS A 11 1.43 16.63 3.96
C LYS A 11 1.62 15.32 3.17
N LEU A 12 2.78 14.68 3.31
CA LEU A 12 3.04 13.39 2.67
C LEU A 12 2.12 12.29 3.20
N ALA A 13 1.87 12.22 4.51
CA ALA A 13 1.00 11.22 5.12
C ALA A 13 -0.44 11.22 4.55
N ARG A 14 -0.94 12.39 4.13
CA ARG A 14 -2.26 12.52 3.47
C ARG A 14 -2.29 11.98 2.04
N LEU A 15 -1.13 11.87 1.38
CA LEU A 15 -0.98 11.36 0.01
C LEU A 15 -0.77 9.85 -0.04
N ILE A 16 -0.13 9.28 0.99
CA ILE A 16 0.09 7.82 1.12
C ILE A 16 -1.25 7.08 1.11
N GLY A 17 -1.23 5.88 0.52
CA GLY A 17 -2.41 5.02 0.45
C GLY A 17 -3.41 5.41 -0.64
N THR A 18 -3.04 6.34 -1.53
CA THR A 18 -3.92 6.85 -2.58
C THR A 18 -3.38 6.52 -3.96
N ALA A 19 -4.25 6.34 -4.95
CA ALA A 19 -3.86 6.03 -6.33
C ALA A 19 -2.90 7.07 -6.95
N ASN A 20 -3.00 8.33 -6.51
CA ASN A 20 -2.19 9.45 -7.01
C ASN A 20 -1.00 9.78 -6.10
N ALA A 21 -0.63 8.89 -5.18
CA ALA A 21 0.55 9.08 -4.35
C ALA A 21 1.79 9.26 -5.26
N PRO A 22 2.67 10.24 -4.98
CA PRO A 22 3.95 10.36 -5.68
C PRO A 22 4.79 9.11 -5.42
N ALA A 23 5.72 8.81 -6.32
CA ALA A 23 6.69 7.74 -6.08
C ALA A 23 7.51 8.07 -4.83
N LEU A 24 7.54 7.18 -3.84
CA LEU A 24 8.29 7.38 -2.60
C LEU A 24 9.59 6.59 -2.69
N ILE A 25 10.71 7.28 -2.59
CA ILE A 25 12.02 6.70 -2.84
C ILE A 25 12.86 6.87 -1.58
N ASP A 26 13.23 5.75 -0.97
CA ASP A 26 14.16 5.70 0.15
C ASP A 26 15.59 5.47 -0.39
N VAL A 27 16.47 6.43 -0.17
CA VAL A 27 17.88 6.37 -0.57
C VAL A 27 18.83 6.28 0.61
N ARG A 28 18.36 5.81 1.77
CA ARG A 28 19.24 5.49 2.90
C ARG A 28 20.32 4.50 2.48
N THR A 29 21.51 4.69 3.03
CA THR A 29 22.64 3.76 2.84
C THR A 29 22.26 2.39 3.40
N GLU A 30 23.04 1.36 3.05
CA GLU A 30 22.83 0.04 3.65
C GLU A 30 23.05 0.06 5.17
N GLU A 31 23.96 0.89 5.67
CA GLU A 31 24.19 1.08 7.11
C GLU A 31 22.97 1.70 7.81
N ASP A 32 22.47 2.83 7.29
CA ASP A 32 21.30 3.54 7.84
C ASP A 32 20.04 2.65 7.80
N PHE A 33 19.89 1.85 6.75
CA PHE A 33 18.76 0.93 6.61
C PHE A 33 18.92 -0.33 7.48
N ALA A 34 20.12 -0.85 7.66
CA ALA A 34 20.37 -1.97 8.55
C ALA A 34 20.09 -1.62 10.02
N ALA A 35 20.37 -0.37 10.42
CA ALA A 35 20.06 0.14 11.76
C ALA A 35 18.55 0.21 12.04
N ASP A 36 17.74 0.56 11.04
CA ASP A 36 16.27 0.52 11.13
C ASP A 36 15.66 0.06 9.80
N ARG A 37 15.35 -1.24 9.74
CA ARG A 37 14.86 -1.94 8.54
C ARG A 37 13.43 -1.58 8.15
N ARG A 38 12.79 -0.62 8.81
CA ARG A 38 11.44 -0.19 8.44
C ARG A 38 11.48 0.80 7.29
N LEU A 39 10.39 0.90 6.52
CA LEU A 39 10.24 1.83 5.41
C LEU A 39 9.08 2.78 5.64
N ILE A 40 9.11 3.96 5.00
CA ILE A 40 7.92 4.81 4.90
C ILE A 40 6.90 4.07 4.03
N PRO A 41 5.60 4.01 4.40
CA PRO A 41 4.63 3.24 3.65
C PRO A 41 4.58 3.62 2.16
N GLY A 42 4.66 2.61 1.30
CA GLY A 42 4.68 2.75 -0.16
C GLY A 42 6.05 3.13 -0.74
N SER A 43 7.10 3.26 0.08
CA SER A 43 8.43 3.57 -0.42
C SER A 43 9.16 2.36 -0.99
N ILE A 44 9.97 2.63 -2.01
CA ILE A 44 10.92 1.68 -2.59
C ILE A 44 12.33 2.11 -2.23
N LYS A 45 13.18 1.15 -1.82
CA LYS A 45 14.59 1.42 -1.53
C LYS A 45 15.38 1.37 -2.83
N LEU A 46 16.07 2.45 -3.17
CA LEU A 46 16.94 2.54 -4.34
C LEU A 46 18.28 3.16 -3.95
N ASN A 47 19.37 2.71 -4.57
CA ASN A 47 20.69 3.29 -4.30
C ASN A 47 20.81 4.65 -5.02
N HIS A 48 21.20 5.69 -4.27
CA HIS A 48 21.44 7.03 -4.80
C HIS A 48 22.59 7.06 -5.82
N GLU A 49 23.58 6.16 -5.70
CA GLU A 49 24.74 6.10 -6.61
C GLU A 49 24.32 5.81 -8.05
N ASN A 50 23.21 5.08 -8.24
CA ASN A 50 22.74 4.65 -9.56
C ASN A 50 21.52 5.46 -10.03
N VAL A 51 21.28 6.66 -9.47
CA VAL A 51 20.12 7.51 -9.85
C VAL A 51 20.05 7.82 -11.35
N ALA A 52 21.19 7.86 -12.03
CA ALA A 52 21.26 8.02 -13.49
C ALA A 52 20.60 6.85 -14.25
N GLU A 53 20.69 5.63 -13.71
CA GLU A 53 20.19 4.42 -14.35
C GLU A 53 18.68 4.28 -14.14
N TRP A 54 18.24 4.29 -12.88
CA TRP A 54 16.85 4.02 -12.54
C TRP A 54 15.94 5.26 -12.63
N GLY A 55 16.50 6.46 -12.54
CA GLY A 55 15.73 7.71 -12.45
C GLY A 55 14.84 7.98 -13.66
N THR A 56 15.24 7.50 -14.84
CA THR A 56 14.49 7.65 -16.09
C THR A 56 13.13 6.96 -16.04
N ALA A 57 12.97 5.89 -15.25
CA ALA A 57 11.70 5.19 -15.06
C ALA A 57 10.61 6.05 -14.37
N PHE A 58 11.00 7.20 -13.79
CA PHE A 58 10.10 8.14 -13.14
C PHE A 58 9.81 9.40 -13.96
N ALA A 59 10.35 9.51 -15.17
CA ALA A 59 10.16 10.69 -16.03
C ALA A 59 8.67 11.02 -16.22
N GLY A 60 8.31 12.30 -16.09
CA GLY A 60 6.91 12.76 -16.18
C GLY A 60 6.04 12.49 -14.93
N ARG A 61 6.57 11.82 -13.91
CA ARG A 61 5.86 11.54 -12.64
C ARG A 61 6.29 12.52 -11.54
N SER A 62 5.58 12.45 -10.42
CA SER A 62 6.03 13.08 -9.16
C SER A 62 6.76 12.07 -8.29
N ALA A 63 7.80 12.50 -7.59
CA ALA A 63 8.55 11.67 -6.66
C ALA A 63 8.91 12.44 -5.37
N ILE A 64 8.90 11.76 -4.24
CA ILE A 64 9.42 12.27 -2.98
C ILE A 64 10.59 11.40 -2.57
N VAL A 65 11.74 12.02 -2.34
CA VAL A 65 12.95 11.32 -1.92
C VAL A 65 13.16 11.51 -0.42
N SER A 66 13.38 10.40 0.28
CA SER A 66 13.78 10.36 1.68
C SER A 66 15.17 9.74 1.81
N CYS A 67 15.99 10.31 2.69
CA CYS A 67 17.20 9.66 3.21
C CYS A 67 17.11 9.67 4.74
N PHE A 68 18.21 9.43 5.46
CA PHE A 68 18.18 9.37 6.92
C PHE A 68 17.62 10.67 7.56
N ARG A 69 18.12 11.85 7.16
CA ARG A 69 17.72 13.16 7.71
C ARG A 69 17.17 14.18 6.69
N GLY A 70 16.96 13.78 5.44
CA GLY A 70 16.48 14.68 4.37
C GLY A 70 17.56 15.64 3.81
N GLU A 71 18.83 15.36 4.09
CA GLU A 71 19.99 16.19 3.73
C GLU A 71 20.62 15.76 2.38
N LYS A 72 21.95 15.76 2.29
CA LYS A 72 22.76 15.61 1.05
C LYS A 72 22.28 14.52 0.08
N LEU A 73 21.98 13.31 0.58
CA LEU A 73 21.57 12.19 -0.28
C LEU A 73 20.19 12.42 -0.92
N ALA A 74 19.20 12.84 -0.12
CA ALA A 74 17.87 13.13 -0.63
C ALA A 74 17.89 14.35 -1.57
N GLN A 75 18.60 15.42 -1.18
CA GLN A 75 18.72 16.64 -1.98
C GLN A 75 19.40 16.38 -3.33
N GLY A 76 20.52 15.66 -3.34
CA GLY A 76 21.25 15.30 -4.56
C GLY A 76 20.43 14.39 -5.48
N THR A 77 19.80 13.35 -4.94
CA THR A 77 18.93 12.44 -5.70
C THR A 77 17.74 13.19 -6.29
N ALA A 78 17.03 14.00 -5.50
CA ALA A 78 15.90 14.77 -5.99
C ALA A 78 16.32 15.79 -7.07
N ALA A 79 17.49 16.42 -6.93
CA ALA A 79 18.03 17.30 -7.98
C ALA A 79 18.31 16.54 -9.27
N TRP A 80 18.91 15.36 -9.20
CA TRP A 80 19.13 14.51 -10.36
C TRP A 80 17.82 14.09 -11.04
N LEU A 81 16.82 13.68 -10.24
CA LEU A 81 15.50 13.34 -10.77
C LEU A 81 14.85 14.53 -11.49
N ARG A 82 14.99 15.76 -10.98
CA ARG A 82 14.52 16.96 -11.69
C ARG A 82 15.20 17.15 -13.03
N GLN A 83 16.50 16.87 -13.16
CA GLN A 83 17.22 16.90 -14.44
C GLN A 83 16.67 15.87 -15.44
N LEU A 84 16.15 14.75 -14.95
CA LEU A 84 15.50 13.70 -15.75
C LEU A 84 14.00 13.97 -16.02
N GLY A 85 13.49 15.16 -15.71
CA GLY A 85 12.09 15.52 -15.96
C GLY A 85 11.08 14.97 -14.95
N VAL A 86 11.53 14.62 -13.74
CA VAL A 86 10.67 14.20 -12.63
C VAL A 86 10.33 15.40 -11.74
N ARG A 87 9.07 15.54 -11.33
CA ARG A 87 8.68 16.53 -10.31
C ARG A 87 9.08 15.99 -8.93
N ALA A 88 10.33 16.21 -8.54
CA ALA A 88 10.91 15.63 -7.34
C ALA A 88 11.05 16.64 -6.18
N GLU A 89 10.56 16.25 -5.01
CA GLU A 89 10.72 16.94 -3.72
C GLU A 89 11.48 16.04 -2.73
N THR A 90 12.03 16.60 -1.65
CA THR A 90 12.61 15.85 -0.54
C THR A 90 11.71 15.87 0.68
N LEU A 91 11.67 14.77 1.42
CA LEU A 91 10.98 14.72 2.71
C LEU A 91 11.75 15.51 3.78
N GLU A 92 11.10 16.50 4.39
CA GLU A 92 11.65 17.30 5.49
C GLU A 92 12.00 16.40 6.69
N GLY A 93 13.23 16.52 7.19
CA GLY A 93 13.74 15.68 8.28
C GLY A 93 14.00 14.22 7.90
N GLY A 94 13.72 13.80 6.66
CA GLY A 94 13.92 12.44 6.17
C GLY A 94 13.19 11.37 6.99
N PHE A 95 13.76 10.18 7.03
CA PHE A 95 13.24 9.05 7.80
C PHE A 95 13.17 9.36 9.31
N GLU A 96 14.16 10.04 9.88
CA GLU A 96 14.14 10.42 11.30
C GLU A 96 13.00 11.39 11.62
N GLY A 97 12.75 12.36 10.74
CA GLY A 97 11.63 13.29 10.87
C GLY A 97 10.26 12.60 10.77
N TRP A 98 10.12 11.64 9.85
CA TRP A 98 8.93 10.79 9.75
C TRP A 98 8.68 9.99 11.03
N LYS A 99 9.74 9.35 11.55
CA LYS A 99 9.69 8.56 12.79
C LYS A 99 9.37 9.45 14.00
N ALA A 100 9.99 10.62 14.10
CA ALA A 100 9.75 11.58 15.19
C ALA A 100 8.31 12.12 15.19
N ALA A 101 7.68 12.21 14.02
CA ALA A 101 6.25 12.53 13.88
C ALA A 101 5.31 11.37 14.29
N ASN A 102 5.86 10.24 14.72
CA ASN A 102 5.12 9.03 15.11
C ASN A 102 4.15 8.54 14.02
N LEU A 103 4.57 8.68 12.76
CA LEU A 103 3.82 8.21 11.60
C LEU A 103 4.10 6.72 11.32
N PRO A 104 3.16 6.01 10.67
CA PRO A 104 3.31 4.58 10.41
C PRO A 104 4.57 4.25 9.62
N LEU A 105 5.20 3.12 9.94
CA LEU A 105 6.40 2.60 9.29
C LEU A 105 6.18 1.12 8.98
N VAL A 106 6.49 0.71 7.75
CA VAL A 106 6.35 -0.69 7.30
C VAL A 106 7.51 -1.50 7.82
N ASP A 107 7.22 -2.54 8.59
CA ASP A 107 8.21 -3.55 8.94
C ASP A 107 8.53 -4.45 7.74
N THR A 108 9.79 -4.40 7.27
CA THR A 108 10.22 -5.20 6.12
C THR A 108 10.68 -6.61 6.48
N ARG A 109 10.82 -6.95 7.76
CA ARG A 109 11.39 -8.23 8.21
C ARG A 109 10.54 -9.44 7.82
N LYS A 110 9.24 -9.22 7.57
CA LYS A 110 8.28 -10.27 7.20
C LYS A 110 7.96 -10.29 5.70
N LEU A 111 8.58 -9.41 4.91
CA LEU A 111 8.39 -9.41 3.45
C LEU A 111 9.06 -10.64 2.81
N PRO A 112 8.46 -11.20 1.75
CA PRO A 112 9.18 -12.17 0.93
C PRO A 112 10.44 -11.52 0.33
N PRO A 113 11.43 -12.34 -0.06
CA PRO A 113 12.56 -11.87 -0.83
C PRO A 113 12.10 -11.07 -2.05
N ARG A 114 12.82 -9.99 -2.36
CA ARG A 114 12.57 -9.22 -3.57
C ARG A 114 13.18 -9.92 -4.78
N ASP A 115 12.49 -9.88 -5.92
CA ASP A 115 13.00 -10.38 -7.19
C ASP A 115 14.13 -9.51 -7.74
N ALA A 116 14.69 -9.89 -8.90
CA ALA A 116 15.77 -9.15 -9.56
C ALA A 116 15.39 -7.71 -9.96
N LYS A 117 14.10 -7.35 -9.97
CA LYS A 117 13.59 -6.00 -10.22
C LYS A 117 13.22 -5.28 -8.92
N GLY A 118 13.56 -5.84 -7.76
CA GLY A 118 13.28 -5.26 -6.45
C GLY A 118 11.81 -5.38 -6.03
N ARG A 119 11.03 -6.32 -6.58
CA ARG A 119 9.58 -6.48 -6.30
C ARG A 119 9.32 -7.66 -5.38
N THR A 120 8.38 -7.53 -4.47
CA THR A 120 7.83 -8.66 -3.72
C THR A 120 6.88 -9.47 -4.60
N VAL A 121 6.91 -10.79 -4.45
CA VAL A 121 6.04 -11.73 -5.18
C VAL A 121 5.11 -12.40 -4.19
N TRP A 122 3.81 -12.43 -4.50
CA TRP A 122 2.76 -12.96 -3.65
C TRP A 122 1.93 -13.96 -4.42
N VAL A 123 1.53 -15.05 -3.78
CA VAL A 123 0.85 -16.17 -4.44
C VAL A 123 -0.44 -16.51 -3.70
N THR A 124 -1.54 -16.61 -4.43
CA THR A 124 -2.82 -17.07 -3.86
C THR A 124 -3.65 -17.82 -4.90
N ARG A 125 -4.82 -18.29 -4.50
CA ARG A 125 -5.75 -19.04 -5.33
C ARG A 125 -6.37 -18.16 -6.41
N ALA A 126 -6.60 -18.72 -7.59
CA ALA A 126 -7.36 -18.12 -8.68
C ALA A 126 -8.81 -17.78 -8.29
N ARG A 127 -9.47 -16.91 -9.08
CA ARG A 127 -10.79 -16.34 -8.80
C ARG A 127 -10.83 -15.61 -7.45
N PRO A 128 -10.03 -14.53 -7.30
CA PRO A 128 -9.90 -13.80 -6.05
C PRO A 128 -11.21 -13.09 -5.70
N LYS A 129 -11.47 -12.97 -4.39
CA LYS A 129 -12.61 -12.26 -3.81
C LYS A 129 -12.15 -11.66 -2.50
N VAL A 130 -12.83 -10.59 -2.08
CA VAL A 130 -12.66 -9.90 -0.80
C VAL A 130 -11.19 -9.85 -0.38
N ASP A 131 -10.72 -10.70 0.52
CA ASP A 131 -9.35 -10.65 1.05
C ASP A 131 -8.25 -10.83 -0.01
N ARG A 132 -8.50 -11.66 -1.03
CA ARG A 132 -7.58 -11.88 -2.15
C ARG A 132 -7.51 -10.71 -3.14
N ILE A 133 -8.29 -9.66 -2.92
CA ILE A 133 -8.15 -8.35 -3.59
C ILE A 133 -7.72 -7.27 -2.58
N ALA A 134 -8.26 -7.28 -1.37
CA ALA A 134 -7.94 -6.34 -0.30
C ALA A 134 -6.44 -6.39 0.06
N CYS A 135 -5.89 -7.59 0.24
CA CYS A 135 -4.47 -7.78 0.57
C CYS A 135 -3.55 -7.25 -0.54
N PRO A 136 -3.76 -7.61 -1.83
CA PRO A 136 -3.03 -6.97 -2.93
C PRO A 136 -3.13 -5.44 -2.97
N TRP A 137 -4.31 -4.88 -2.70
CA TRP A 137 -4.49 -3.43 -2.61
C TRP A 137 -3.66 -2.83 -1.49
N LEU A 138 -3.70 -3.41 -0.28
CA LEU A 138 -2.92 -2.95 0.87
C LEU A 138 -1.44 -2.97 0.56
N ILE A 139 -0.95 -4.07 -0.02
CA ILE A 139 0.44 -4.24 -0.39
C ILE A 139 0.85 -3.17 -1.41
N ARG A 140 0.10 -2.98 -2.50
CA ARG A 140 0.43 -2.00 -3.54
C ARG A 140 0.29 -0.54 -3.10
N ARG A 141 -0.49 -0.25 -2.07
CA ARG A 141 -0.70 1.12 -1.57
C ARG A 141 0.21 1.50 -0.42
N PHE A 142 0.68 0.53 0.37
CA PHE A 142 1.41 0.80 1.62
C PHE A 142 2.72 0.04 1.78
N VAL A 143 2.97 -1.04 1.05
CA VAL A 143 4.12 -1.92 1.33
C VAL A 143 5.10 -1.96 0.16
N ASP A 144 4.61 -2.30 -1.02
CA ASP A 144 5.39 -2.40 -2.24
C ASP A 144 4.52 -2.03 -3.44
N PRO A 145 4.66 -0.80 -3.99
CA PRO A 145 3.84 -0.35 -5.11
C PRO A 145 4.06 -1.16 -6.40
N ASN A 146 5.12 -1.96 -6.47
CA ASN A 146 5.46 -2.77 -7.63
C ASN A 146 5.24 -4.28 -7.39
N ALA A 147 4.53 -4.65 -6.31
CA ALA A 147 4.29 -6.05 -5.97
C ALA A 147 3.60 -6.83 -7.11
N VAL A 148 4.06 -8.07 -7.28
CA VAL A 148 3.55 -9.03 -8.26
C VAL A 148 2.65 -10.04 -7.56
N PHE A 149 1.51 -10.33 -8.18
CA PHE A 149 0.54 -11.31 -7.69
C PHE A 149 0.41 -12.46 -8.69
N LEU A 150 0.54 -13.68 -8.19
CA LEU A 150 0.37 -14.91 -8.96
C LEU A 150 -0.91 -15.59 -8.46
N PHE A 151 -1.90 -15.68 -9.34
CA PHE A 151 -3.16 -16.39 -9.11
C PHE A 151 -3.06 -17.77 -9.74
N VAL A 152 -3.17 -18.83 -8.91
CA VAL A 152 -2.90 -20.20 -9.35
C VAL A 152 -3.97 -21.18 -8.85
N ALA A 153 -3.95 -22.42 -9.34
CA ALA A 153 -4.83 -23.46 -8.84
C ALA A 153 -4.61 -23.67 -7.32
N PRO A 154 -5.67 -23.94 -6.53
CA PRO A 154 -5.53 -24.02 -5.07
C PRO A 154 -4.49 -25.00 -4.54
N SER A 155 -4.30 -26.13 -5.22
CA SER A 155 -3.27 -27.12 -4.85
C SER A 155 -1.84 -26.64 -5.08
N GLU A 156 -1.64 -25.66 -5.95
CA GLU A 156 -0.31 -25.24 -6.41
C GLU A 156 0.24 -24.02 -5.65
N VAL A 157 -0.57 -23.36 -4.81
CA VAL A 157 -0.19 -22.07 -4.18
C VAL A 157 1.14 -22.17 -3.42
N VAL A 158 1.33 -23.22 -2.62
CA VAL A 158 2.56 -23.42 -1.83
C VAL A 158 3.74 -23.76 -2.74
N ALA A 159 3.57 -24.72 -3.66
CA ALA A 159 4.62 -25.15 -4.59
C ALA A 159 5.10 -24.01 -5.49
N VAL A 160 4.19 -23.15 -5.95
CA VAL A 160 4.52 -21.94 -6.72
C VAL A 160 5.23 -20.92 -5.84
N GLY A 161 4.78 -20.71 -4.59
CA GLY A 161 5.49 -19.86 -3.63
C GLY A 161 6.95 -20.27 -3.45
N GLU A 162 7.20 -21.55 -3.21
CA GLU A 162 8.56 -22.10 -3.07
C GLU A 162 9.37 -21.97 -4.37
N ARG A 163 8.77 -22.28 -5.52
CA ARG A 163 9.49 -22.31 -6.80
C ARG A 163 9.83 -20.92 -7.34
N PHE A 164 9.00 -19.92 -7.04
CA PHE A 164 9.13 -18.54 -7.54
C PHE A 164 9.55 -17.55 -6.46
N ASN A 165 9.96 -18.01 -5.27
CA ASN A 165 10.29 -17.17 -4.11
C ASN A 165 9.17 -16.19 -3.73
N GLY A 166 7.91 -16.59 -3.93
CA GLY A 166 6.74 -15.81 -3.58
C GLY A 166 6.20 -16.19 -2.20
N ALA A 167 5.53 -15.25 -1.53
CA ALA A 167 4.81 -15.50 -0.28
C ALA A 167 3.39 -16.02 -0.57
N PRO A 168 3.05 -17.27 -0.18
CA PRO A 168 1.66 -17.73 -0.13
C PRO A 168 0.84 -16.88 0.84
N PHE A 169 -0.40 -16.54 0.46
CA PHE A 169 -1.33 -15.87 1.36
C PHE A 169 -2.80 -16.26 1.09
N ASP A 170 -3.65 -16.04 2.11
CA ASP A 170 -5.08 -16.36 2.10
C ASP A 170 -5.39 -17.83 1.76
N ILE A 171 -4.62 -18.72 2.38
CA ILE A 171 -4.84 -20.17 2.40
C ILE A 171 -4.52 -20.72 3.79
N GLU A 172 -4.97 -21.92 4.10
CA GLU A 172 -4.66 -22.58 5.36
C GLU A 172 -3.17 -22.91 5.49
N ASN A 173 -2.67 -22.96 6.73
CA ASN A 173 -1.33 -23.43 7.09
C ASN A 173 -0.14 -22.62 6.50
N VAL A 174 -0.36 -21.36 6.13
CA VAL A 174 0.72 -20.42 5.74
C VAL A 174 0.78 -19.23 6.68
N PHE A 175 1.92 -18.53 6.69
CA PHE A 175 2.16 -17.41 7.60
C PHE A 175 1.15 -16.26 7.41
N TRP A 176 0.87 -15.91 6.15
CA TRP A 176 -0.09 -14.90 5.74
C TRP A 176 -1.47 -15.51 5.57
N SER A 177 -2.08 -15.86 6.70
CA SER A 177 -3.41 -16.47 6.75
C SER A 177 -4.24 -15.83 7.85
N HIS A 178 -5.47 -16.31 7.99
CA HIS A 178 -6.37 -15.93 9.07
C HIS A 178 -5.77 -16.32 10.43
N ARG A 179 -6.06 -15.54 11.47
CA ARG A 179 -5.64 -15.80 12.85
C ARG A 179 -6.79 -15.56 13.80
N GLY A 180 -7.36 -16.65 14.32
CA GLY A 180 -8.58 -16.58 15.12
C GLY A 180 -9.68 -15.88 14.34
N GLU A 181 -10.18 -14.77 14.88
CA GLU A 181 -11.23 -13.96 14.26
C GLU A 181 -10.72 -12.98 13.19
N LEU A 182 -9.40 -12.88 12.98
CA LEU A 182 -8.79 -11.92 12.03
C LEU A 182 -8.66 -12.56 10.64
N CYS A 183 -9.02 -11.81 9.58
CA CYS A 183 -8.73 -12.21 8.20
C CYS A 183 -7.27 -11.92 7.82
N THR A 184 -6.81 -12.35 6.64
CA THR A 184 -5.42 -12.11 6.20
C THR A 184 -5.12 -10.60 6.10
N PHE A 185 -6.07 -9.77 5.70
CA PHE A 185 -5.89 -8.31 5.64
C PHE A 185 -5.63 -7.68 7.01
N ASP A 186 -6.33 -8.13 8.06
CA ASP A 186 -6.06 -7.71 9.43
C ASP A 186 -4.63 -8.09 9.85
N VAL A 187 -4.26 -9.34 9.59
CA VAL A 187 -2.94 -9.88 9.91
C VAL A 187 -1.84 -9.10 9.21
N MET A 188 -2.03 -8.70 7.95
CA MET A 188 -1.09 -7.85 7.22
C MET A 188 -0.94 -6.46 7.85
N ILE A 189 -2.04 -5.83 8.30
CA ILE A 189 -1.96 -4.53 8.97
C ILE A 189 -1.13 -4.62 10.26
N GLU A 190 -1.38 -5.65 11.06
CA GLU A 190 -0.67 -5.90 12.31
C GLU A 190 0.83 -6.15 12.05
N GLU A 191 1.12 -7.10 11.16
CA GLU A 191 2.48 -7.59 10.94
C GLU A 191 3.38 -6.61 10.19
N PHE A 192 2.79 -5.77 9.33
CA PHE A 192 3.53 -4.67 8.71
C PHE A 192 3.65 -3.45 9.64
N GLY A 193 2.93 -3.40 10.76
CA GLY A 193 2.98 -2.27 11.69
C GLY A 193 2.38 -0.98 11.13
N ILE A 194 1.42 -1.08 10.22
CA ILE A 194 0.85 0.07 9.47
C ILE A 194 -0.53 0.50 9.97
N ALA A 195 -0.93 0.08 11.16
CA ALA A 195 -2.25 0.38 11.71
C ALA A 195 -2.51 1.89 11.77
N THR A 196 -3.62 2.32 11.16
CA THR A 196 -4.19 3.66 11.27
C THR A 196 -5.69 3.54 11.49
N PRO A 197 -6.36 4.55 12.07
CA PRO A 197 -7.82 4.50 12.25
C PRO A 197 -8.59 4.18 10.97
N ALA A 198 -8.14 4.70 9.82
CA ALA A 198 -8.76 4.44 8.52
C ALA A 198 -8.54 2.99 8.04
N LEU A 199 -7.31 2.47 8.15
CA LEU A 199 -7.03 1.07 7.78
C LEU A 199 -7.74 0.07 8.70
N LEU A 200 -7.82 0.35 10.00
CA LEU A 200 -8.52 -0.51 10.96
C LEU A 200 -10.03 -0.55 10.68
N ARG A 201 -10.62 0.58 10.27
CA ARG A 201 -12.03 0.61 9.85
C ARG A 201 -12.24 -0.23 8.59
N LEU A 202 -11.38 -0.05 7.58
CA LEU A 202 -11.43 -0.86 6.36
C LEU A 202 -11.25 -2.36 6.68
N ALA A 203 -10.37 -2.70 7.61
CA ALA A 203 -10.14 -4.07 8.04
C ALA A 203 -11.42 -4.71 8.63
N THR A 204 -12.20 -3.96 9.42
CA THR A 204 -13.51 -4.43 9.89
C THR A 204 -14.49 -4.71 8.75
N LEU A 205 -14.55 -3.86 7.73
CA LEU A 205 -15.39 -4.08 6.54
C LEU A 205 -14.96 -5.34 5.78
N VAL A 206 -13.65 -5.49 5.53
CA VAL A 206 -13.06 -6.64 4.84
C VAL A 206 -13.33 -7.93 5.60
N ARG A 207 -13.03 -7.95 6.90
CA ARG A 207 -13.29 -9.09 7.78
C ARG A 207 -14.76 -9.49 7.78
N GLY A 208 -15.69 -8.54 7.87
CA GLY A 208 -17.12 -8.82 7.83
C GLY A 208 -17.57 -9.47 6.53
N ALA A 209 -17.05 -8.99 5.40
CA ALA A 209 -17.35 -9.52 4.08
C ALA A 209 -16.69 -10.89 3.84
N ASP A 210 -15.46 -11.10 4.32
CA ASP A 210 -14.66 -12.29 4.03
C ASP A 210 -15.00 -13.48 4.93
N THR A 211 -15.29 -13.22 6.19
CA THR A 211 -15.53 -14.26 7.21
C THR A 211 -17.02 -14.55 7.47
N ALA A 212 -17.90 -14.17 6.54
CA ALA A 212 -19.36 -14.34 6.64
C ALA A 212 -19.97 -13.74 7.92
N ARG A 213 -19.45 -12.61 8.39
CA ARG A 213 -19.94 -11.87 9.57
C ARG A 213 -20.38 -10.46 9.15
N PRO A 214 -21.49 -10.35 8.40
CA PRO A 214 -21.97 -9.08 7.87
C PRO A 214 -22.35 -8.07 8.94
N ASP A 215 -22.56 -8.51 10.18
CA ASP A 215 -22.89 -7.70 11.35
C ASP A 215 -21.70 -6.89 11.90
N LEU A 216 -20.45 -7.21 11.50
CA LEU A 216 -19.27 -6.45 11.93
C LEU A 216 -19.26 -5.00 11.42
N ALA A 217 -19.87 -4.75 10.25
CA ALA A 217 -20.05 -3.41 9.71
C ALA A 217 -21.23 -3.39 8.73
N PRO A 218 -22.11 -2.37 8.77
CA PRO A 218 -23.25 -2.29 7.86
C PRO A 218 -22.85 -2.19 6.37
N GLU A 219 -21.62 -1.76 6.08
CA GLU A 219 -21.08 -1.70 4.73
C GLU A 219 -20.53 -3.05 4.22
N ALA A 220 -20.29 -4.03 5.10
CA ALA A 220 -19.71 -5.32 4.74
C ALA A 220 -20.53 -6.11 3.70
N PRO A 221 -21.88 -6.21 3.80
CA PRO A 221 -22.69 -6.83 2.74
C PRO A 221 -22.53 -6.15 1.36
N GLY A 222 -22.37 -4.83 1.34
CA GLY A 222 -22.17 -4.07 0.10
C GLY A 222 -20.80 -4.37 -0.53
N LEU A 223 -19.74 -4.43 0.29
CA LEU A 223 -18.41 -4.84 -0.16
C LEU A 223 -18.43 -6.27 -0.72
N LEU A 224 -19.09 -7.21 -0.04
CA LEU A 224 -19.24 -8.59 -0.51
C LEU A 224 -19.99 -8.65 -1.86
N ALA A 225 -21.12 -7.94 -1.98
CA ALA A 225 -21.90 -7.89 -3.22
C ALA A 225 -21.06 -7.33 -4.39
N ALA A 226 -20.35 -6.22 -4.18
CA ALA A 226 -19.47 -5.64 -5.19
C ALA A 226 -18.33 -6.60 -5.58
N SER A 227 -17.70 -7.27 -4.61
CA SER A 227 -16.63 -8.23 -4.86
C SER A 227 -17.10 -9.45 -5.66
N LEU A 228 -18.27 -10.00 -5.33
CA LEU A 228 -18.89 -11.08 -6.09
C LEU A 228 -19.26 -10.65 -7.51
N GLY A 229 -19.76 -9.42 -7.68
CA GLY A 229 -20.04 -8.82 -8.98
C GLY A 229 -18.80 -8.73 -9.86
N LEU A 230 -17.70 -8.18 -9.33
CA LEU A 230 -16.41 -8.14 -10.03
C LEU A 230 -15.96 -9.55 -10.46
N SER A 231 -16.08 -10.54 -9.57
CA SER A 231 -15.73 -11.93 -9.89
C SER A 231 -16.61 -12.57 -10.97
N ARG A 232 -17.76 -11.97 -11.31
CA ARG A 232 -18.62 -12.38 -12.43
C ARG A 232 -18.40 -11.57 -13.70
N MET A 233 -17.82 -10.38 -13.60
CA MET A 233 -17.52 -9.51 -14.73
C MET A 233 -16.20 -9.86 -15.42
N TYR A 234 -15.24 -10.40 -14.67
CA TYR A 234 -13.89 -10.67 -15.16
C TYR A 234 -13.58 -12.17 -15.08
N ASP A 235 -13.07 -12.72 -16.18
CA ASP A 235 -12.53 -14.08 -16.21
C ASP A 235 -11.03 -14.12 -15.94
N ASP A 236 -10.32 -13.04 -16.27
CA ASP A 236 -8.91 -12.85 -15.96
C ASP A 236 -8.74 -12.29 -14.53
N ASP A 237 -7.93 -12.97 -13.72
CA ASP A 237 -7.74 -12.62 -12.30
C ASP A 237 -6.96 -11.30 -12.12
N LEU A 238 -6.07 -10.94 -13.06
CA LEU A 238 -5.32 -9.68 -13.01
C LEU A 238 -6.21 -8.51 -13.42
N ASP A 239 -7.04 -8.67 -14.44
CA ASP A 239 -8.03 -7.65 -14.81
C ASP A 239 -9.02 -7.40 -13.66
N GLN A 240 -9.46 -8.48 -12.99
CA GLN A 240 -10.30 -8.38 -11.79
C GLN A 240 -9.58 -7.64 -10.66
N LEU A 241 -8.29 -7.91 -10.45
CA LEU A 241 -7.47 -7.20 -9.47
C LEU A 241 -7.42 -5.70 -9.78
N GLU A 242 -7.09 -5.31 -11.00
CA GLU A 242 -7.00 -3.89 -11.38
C GLU A 242 -8.35 -3.18 -11.21
N ALA A 243 -9.46 -3.81 -11.57
CA ALA A 243 -10.80 -3.27 -11.32
C ALA A 243 -11.09 -3.14 -9.81
N GLY A 244 -10.68 -4.14 -9.02
CA GLY A 244 -10.80 -4.14 -7.58
C GLY A 244 -9.99 -3.06 -6.87
N MET A 245 -8.83 -2.66 -7.41
CA MET A 245 -7.98 -1.62 -6.83
C MET A 245 -8.74 -0.32 -6.60
N LEU A 246 -9.56 0.11 -7.58
CA LEU A 246 -10.36 1.34 -7.48
C LEU A 246 -11.46 1.21 -6.42
N LEU A 247 -12.07 0.04 -6.28
CA LEU A 247 -13.09 -0.22 -5.26
C LEU A 247 -12.51 -0.03 -3.86
N TYR A 248 -11.34 -0.61 -3.60
CA TYR A 248 -10.66 -0.47 -2.31
C TYR A 248 -10.10 0.94 -2.08
N ASP A 249 -9.66 1.64 -3.14
CA ASP A 249 -9.33 3.07 -3.04
C ASP A 249 -10.54 3.89 -2.56
N ALA A 250 -11.73 3.62 -3.10
CA ALA A 250 -12.97 4.30 -2.71
C ALA A 250 -13.36 4.00 -1.25
N PHE A 251 -13.34 2.72 -0.85
CA PHE A 251 -13.63 2.34 0.54
C PHE A 251 -12.61 2.90 1.53
N TYR A 252 -11.32 2.89 1.20
CA TYR A 252 -10.29 3.48 2.04
C TYR A 252 -10.49 5.00 2.20
N ARG A 253 -10.78 5.70 1.10
CA ARG A 253 -11.09 7.13 1.15
C ARG A 253 -12.33 7.42 1.97
N TRP A 254 -13.37 6.61 1.85
CA TRP A 254 -14.54 6.71 2.71
C TRP A 254 -14.18 6.51 4.18
N CYS A 255 -13.43 5.44 4.51
CA CYS A 255 -12.98 5.13 5.86
C CYS A 255 -12.12 6.23 6.50
N ARG A 256 -11.38 6.99 5.68
CA ARG A 256 -10.48 8.04 6.13
C ARG A 256 -11.14 9.41 6.22
N ASP A 257 -11.95 9.77 5.21
CA ASP A 257 -12.34 11.15 4.95
C ASP A 257 -13.87 11.37 4.99
N ALA A 258 -14.72 10.34 4.86
CA ALA A 258 -16.16 10.53 4.58
C ALA A 258 -17.14 9.70 5.43
N THR A 259 -16.70 9.08 6.52
CA THR A 259 -17.58 8.22 7.35
C THR A 259 -18.74 8.96 8.02
N GLY A 260 -18.65 10.28 8.15
CA GLY A 260 -19.71 11.13 8.72
C GLY A 260 -20.68 11.70 7.68
N GLU A 261 -20.39 11.53 6.38
CA GLU A 261 -21.24 12.07 5.33
C GLU A 261 -22.44 11.14 5.09
N THR A 262 -23.63 11.74 5.00
CA THR A 262 -24.87 11.04 4.66
C THR A 262 -25.45 11.66 3.39
N HIS A 263 -25.97 10.82 2.49
CA HIS A 263 -26.61 11.30 1.27
C HIS A 263 -28.03 11.83 1.57
N ASN A 264 -28.07 13.03 2.16
CA ASN A 264 -29.29 13.77 2.40
C ASN A 264 -29.48 14.81 1.29
N TRP A 265 -30.69 14.87 0.73
CA TRP A 265 -31.07 15.98 -0.12
C TRP A 265 -30.95 17.28 0.69
N PRO A 266 -30.26 18.34 0.21
CA PRO A 266 -30.21 19.60 0.92
C PRO A 266 -31.61 20.21 0.92
N THR A 267 -32.38 19.97 1.99
CA THR A 267 -33.58 20.76 2.24
C THR A 267 -33.12 22.12 2.73
N ASN A 268 -32.91 23.05 1.80
CA ASN A 268 -32.87 24.48 2.10
C ASN A 268 -34.26 24.92 2.60
N LYS A 269 -34.65 24.49 3.80
CA LYS A 269 -35.69 25.18 4.56
C LYS A 269 -34.96 26.27 5.32
N ALA A 270 -35.03 27.50 4.81
CA ALA A 270 -34.78 28.67 5.62
C ALA A 270 -35.63 28.53 6.89
N LYS A 271 -35.00 28.62 8.06
CA LYS A 271 -35.73 28.69 9.34
C LYS A 271 -36.67 29.90 9.24
N ALA A 272 -37.98 29.63 9.26
CA ALA A 272 -39.02 30.63 9.44
C ALA A 272 -39.08 31.04 10.92
#